data_AF-A0A4Z1T1X9-F1
#
_entry.id   AF-A0A4Z1T1X9-F1
#
_cell.length_a   1.000
_cell.length_b   1.000
_cell.length_c   1.000
_cell.angle_alpha   90.00
_cell.angle_beta   90.00
_cell.angle_gamma   90.00
#
_symmetry.space_group_name_H-M   'P 1'
#
loop_
_entity.id
_entity.type
_entity.pdbx_description
1 polymer ?
#
loop_
_entity_poly.entity_id
_entity_poly.type
_entity_poly.pdbx_seq_one_letter_code
_entity_poly.pdbx_strand_id
1 'polypeptide(L)'
;MSFNQWVQTYRSLAIQERNAVVALHTTLEHSTVPSLATEVHALRQHDIMAIAQRLGEHRRVTQQLSSLLSAARYVEGLVRRPGTPLTKVEAEVRRLEEHLSAARQGWDSVNQGMRDEEVRLLEEVQQALLRLQVGLPEDQSSTGTETRPRPTRVSRRDTRPYALQVVEEEMERIGGAEGGWDQKEHDRFFSLWLQSRATFDRRAFVQSIQRYFPSRTPAALLAHDEHVETYMNLVEKRKDIIASWKRRTQTGSTALETDTSISKPHSRTSTTVPLDHAEKLARWNERRLMEAEDKRSAALRWKWRQQREARIRREAQKQKKLEQEKKRLAEAELASQPVQPSFAEQQEARLQDLERRRRAKELQESLQRRQSIDLARAAEKHSRKLAQQQAEELRKLRLEKQAERARSAEVCAAKRDPGRLLRPNTAMRARMKELEEWKKAKEQTGQGLSEITRGFDPFALTPIPGARAPADWML
;
A
#
# COMPACT_ATOMS: atom_id res chain seq x y z
N MET A 1 1.08 1.32 -30.33
CA MET A 1 0.27 0.89 -29.17
C MET A 1 1.05 1.19 -27.90
N SER A 2 0.47 1.96 -26.98
CA SER A 2 1.08 2.19 -25.66
C SER A 2 0.86 0.98 -24.75
N PHE A 3 1.70 0.81 -23.72
CA PHE A 3 1.57 -0.28 -22.75
C PHE A 3 0.19 -0.29 -22.07
N ASN A 4 -0.36 0.90 -21.78
CA ASN A 4 -1.70 1.04 -21.21
C ASN A 4 -2.81 0.59 -22.18
N GLN A 5 -2.69 0.91 -23.47
CA GLN A 5 -3.62 0.39 -24.49
C GLN A 5 -3.55 -1.13 -24.59
N TRP A 6 -2.34 -1.71 -24.53
CA TRP A 6 -2.17 -3.15 -24.56
C TRP A 6 -2.82 -3.85 -23.35
N VAL A 7 -2.61 -3.33 -22.12
CA VAL A 7 -3.24 -3.88 -20.90
C VAL A 7 -4.76 -3.79 -20.96
N GLN A 8 -5.32 -2.68 -21.48
CA GLN A 8 -6.76 -2.53 -21.65
C GLN A 8 -7.32 -3.52 -22.68
N THR A 9 -6.65 -3.68 -23.84
CA THR A 9 -7.06 -4.68 -24.84
C THR A 9 -6.95 -6.11 -24.33
N TYR A 10 -5.95 -6.42 -23.51
CA TYR A 10 -5.80 -7.74 -22.91
C TYR A 10 -6.93 -8.03 -21.91
N ARG A 11 -7.30 -7.04 -21.09
CA ARG A 11 -8.42 -7.18 -20.15
C ARG A 11 -9.76 -7.34 -20.88
N SER A 12 -10.00 -6.58 -21.95
CA SER A 12 -11.23 -6.73 -22.74
C SER A 12 -11.30 -8.10 -23.43
N LEU A 13 -10.19 -8.58 -23.97
CA LEU A 13 -10.11 -9.91 -24.59
C LEU A 13 -10.37 -11.02 -23.57
N ALA A 14 -9.78 -10.94 -22.38
CA ALA A 14 -10.01 -11.92 -21.32
C ALA A 14 -11.47 -11.94 -20.85
N ILE A 15 -12.14 -10.78 -20.82
CA ILE A 15 -13.59 -10.69 -20.50
C ILE A 15 -14.43 -11.28 -21.64
N GLN A 16 -14.07 -11.01 -22.89
CA GLN A 16 -14.75 -11.56 -24.07
C GLN A 16 -14.61 -13.09 -24.15
N GLU A 17 -13.41 -13.63 -23.91
CA GLU A 17 -13.17 -15.08 -23.82
C GLU A 17 -14.02 -15.70 -22.73
N ARG A 18 -14.05 -15.11 -21.53
CA ARG A 18 -14.88 -15.58 -20.43
C ARG A 18 -16.37 -15.59 -20.80
N ASN A 19 -16.86 -14.52 -21.42
CA ASN A 19 -18.27 -14.42 -21.80
C ASN A 19 -18.62 -15.40 -22.93
N ALA A 20 -17.73 -15.63 -23.88
CA ALA A 20 -17.90 -16.62 -24.95
C ALA A 20 -17.95 -18.05 -24.39
N VAL A 21 -17.09 -18.38 -23.41
CA VAL A 21 -17.12 -19.68 -22.73
C VAL A 21 -18.43 -19.88 -21.96
N VAL A 22 -18.91 -18.86 -21.25
CA VAL A 22 -20.20 -18.90 -20.54
C VAL A 22 -21.37 -19.03 -21.52
N ALA A 23 -21.34 -18.32 -22.64
CA ALA A 23 -22.36 -18.43 -23.69
C ALA A 23 -22.37 -19.84 -24.31
N LEU A 24 -21.21 -20.40 -24.66
CA LEU A 24 -21.11 -21.78 -25.15
C LEU A 24 -21.64 -22.79 -24.12
N HIS A 25 -21.30 -22.60 -22.85
CA HIS A 25 -21.76 -23.44 -21.75
C HIS A 25 -23.28 -23.40 -21.56
N THR A 26 -23.89 -22.21 -21.62
CA THR A 26 -25.34 -22.07 -21.54
C THR A 26 -26.03 -22.67 -22.76
N THR A 27 -25.49 -22.49 -23.97
CA THR A 27 -26.04 -23.15 -25.17
C THR A 27 -25.93 -24.68 -25.12
N LEU A 28 -24.87 -25.21 -24.51
CA LEU A 28 -24.66 -26.65 -24.32
C LEU A 28 -25.62 -27.25 -23.27
N GLU A 29 -25.88 -26.53 -22.17
CA GLU A 29 -26.88 -26.93 -21.15
C GLU A 29 -28.31 -27.02 -21.71
N HIS A 30 -28.65 -26.14 -22.65
CA HIS A 30 -29.98 -26.08 -23.27
C HIS A 30 -30.06 -26.91 -24.56
N SER A 31 -29.01 -27.69 -24.89
CA SER A 31 -29.03 -28.56 -26.06
C SER A 31 -30.06 -29.67 -25.88
N THR A 32 -30.86 -29.93 -26.92
CA THR A 32 -31.91 -30.96 -26.91
C THR A 32 -31.37 -32.38 -27.06
N VAL A 33 -30.04 -32.56 -27.05
CA VAL A 33 -29.36 -33.84 -27.21
C VAL A 33 -28.97 -34.34 -25.81
N PRO A 34 -29.69 -35.33 -25.24
CA PRO A 34 -29.49 -35.75 -23.86
C PRO A 34 -28.07 -36.24 -23.56
N SER A 35 -27.39 -36.84 -24.56
CA SER A 35 -26.01 -37.33 -24.42
C SER A 35 -24.99 -36.20 -24.27
N LEU A 36 -25.20 -35.07 -24.95
CA LEU A 36 -24.30 -33.91 -24.89
C LEU A 36 -24.44 -33.20 -23.54
N ALA A 37 -25.66 -33.08 -23.03
CA ALA A 37 -25.91 -32.52 -21.70
C ALA A 37 -25.25 -33.35 -20.59
N THR A 38 -25.26 -34.69 -20.69
CA THR A 38 -24.57 -35.57 -19.73
C THR A 38 -23.06 -35.46 -19.80
N GLU A 39 -22.48 -35.37 -21.01
CA GLU A 39 -21.02 -35.20 -21.19
C GLU A 39 -20.53 -33.84 -20.69
N VAL A 40 -21.30 -32.77 -20.96
CA VAL A 40 -20.99 -31.41 -20.48
C VAL A 40 -21.09 -31.34 -18.95
N HIS A 41 -22.08 -32.03 -18.35
CA HIS A 41 -22.18 -32.12 -16.90
C HIS A 41 -21.00 -32.89 -16.29
N ALA A 42 -20.59 -34.01 -16.89
CA ALA A 42 -19.43 -34.79 -16.45
C ALA A 42 -18.13 -33.98 -16.55
N LEU A 43 -17.92 -33.25 -17.65
CA LEU A 43 -16.77 -32.36 -17.82
C LEU A 43 -16.73 -31.25 -16.76
N ARG A 44 -17.88 -30.68 -16.39
CA ARG A 44 -17.95 -29.68 -15.31
C ARG A 44 -17.64 -30.26 -13.95
N GLN A 45 -18.16 -31.45 -13.65
CA GLN A 45 -17.80 -32.14 -12.42
C GLN A 45 -16.28 -32.38 -12.37
N HIS A 46 -15.69 -32.80 -13.48
CA HIS A 46 -14.25 -32.98 -13.60
C HIS A 46 -13.47 -31.66 -13.41
N ASP A 47 -13.90 -30.56 -14.01
CA ASP A 47 -13.30 -29.23 -13.84
C ASP A 47 -13.41 -28.73 -12.40
N ILE A 48 -14.57 -28.89 -11.76
CA ILE A 48 -14.78 -28.54 -10.35
C ILE A 48 -13.84 -29.35 -9.45
N MET A 49 -13.70 -30.65 -9.71
CA MET A 49 -12.76 -31.50 -8.96
C MET A 49 -11.31 -31.10 -9.20
N ALA A 50 -10.92 -30.79 -10.44
CA ALA A 50 -9.58 -30.33 -10.77
C ALA A 50 -9.25 -28.98 -10.11
N ILE A 51 -10.21 -28.04 -10.08
CA ILE A 51 -10.06 -26.76 -9.36
C ILE A 51 -9.93 -27.02 -7.85
N ALA A 52 -10.76 -27.88 -7.27
CA ALA A 52 -10.69 -28.22 -5.85
C ALA A 52 -9.34 -28.87 -5.49
N GLN A 53 -8.83 -29.76 -6.34
CA GLN A 53 -7.52 -30.37 -6.19
C GLN A 53 -6.40 -29.32 -6.25
N ARG A 54 -6.42 -28.42 -7.24
CA ARG A 54 -5.44 -27.33 -7.35
C ARG A 54 -5.47 -26.39 -6.14
N LEU A 55 -6.65 -26.04 -5.65
CA LEU A 55 -6.81 -25.23 -4.44
C LEU A 55 -6.31 -25.97 -3.19
N GLY A 56 -6.54 -27.28 -3.11
CA GLY A 56 -6.00 -28.14 -2.06
C GLY A 56 -4.48 -28.16 -2.05
N GLU A 57 -3.86 -28.38 -3.22
CA GLU A 57 -2.41 -28.34 -3.38
C GLU A 57 -1.83 -26.96 -3.08
N HIS A 58 -2.48 -25.88 -3.54
CA HIS A 58 -2.07 -24.52 -3.19
C HIS A 58 -2.04 -24.30 -1.67
N ARG A 59 -3.05 -24.79 -0.94
CA ARG A 59 -3.07 -24.71 0.53
C ARG A 59 -1.94 -25.52 1.16
N ARG A 60 -1.68 -26.74 0.67
CA ARG A 60 -0.57 -27.59 1.13
C ARG A 60 0.79 -26.92 0.93
N VAL A 61 1.04 -26.38 -0.26
CA VAL A 61 2.27 -25.64 -0.59
C VAL A 61 2.42 -24.41 0.30
N THR A 62 1.34 -23.65 0.50
CA THR A 62 1.36 -22.47 1.37
C THR A 62 1.68 -22.83 2.82
N GLN A 63 1.09 -23.93 3.33
CA GLN A 63 1.39 -24.45 4.67
C GLN A 63 2.86 -24.89 4.78
N GLN A 64 3.37 -25.65 3.81
CA GLN A 64 4.77 -26.09 3.77
C GLN A 64 5.74 -24.91 3.73
N LEU A 65 5.47 -23.90 2.90
CA LEU A 65 6.26 -22.66 2.84
C LEU A 65 6.24 -21.90 4.16
N SER A 66 5.07 -21.79 4.81
CA SER A 66 4.97 -21.15 6.12
C SER A 66 5.78 -21.89 7.19
N SER A 67 5.78 -23.23 7.14
CA SER A 67 6.58 -24.07 8.03
C SER A 67 8.08 -23.87 7.80
N LEU A 68 8.54 -23.89 6.53
CA LEU A 68 9.93 -23.64 6.15
C LEU A 68 10.39 -22.23 6.55
N LEU A 69 9.54 -21.21 6.38
CA LEU A 69 9.83 -19.85 6.82
C LEU A 69 9.97 -19.77 8.35
N SER A 70 9.12 -20.47 9.09
CA SER A 70 9.21 -20.52 10.56
C SER A 70 10.50 -21.21 11.03
N ALA A 71 10.89 -22.31 10.38
CA ALA A 71 12.14 -23.02 10.64
C ALA A 71 13.37 -22.18 10.27
N ALA A 72 13.35 -21.47 9.14
CA ALA A 72 14.44 -20.57 8.75
C ALA A 72 14.61 -19.41 9.74
N ARG A 73 13.50 -18.80 10.21
CA ARG A 73 13.54 -17.77 11.26
C ARG A 73 14.07 -18.30 12.59
N TYR A 74 13.76 -19.55 12.92
CA TYR A 74 14.29 -20.21 14.11
C TYR A 74 15.82 -20.37 14.03
N VAL A 75 16.34 -20.84 12.89
CA VAL A 75 17.78 -20.94 12.63
C VAL A 75 18.45 -19.56 12.66
N GLU A 76 17.85 -18.54 12.03
CA GLU A 76 18.36 -17.16 12.08
C GLU A 76 18.43 -16.64 13.52
N GLY A 77 17.40 -16.91 14.33
CA GLY A 77 17.35 -16.56 15.74
C GLY A 77 18.41 -17.28 16.59
N LEU A 78 18.74 -18.53 16.23
CA LEU A 78 19.84 -19.29 16.83
C LEU A 78 21.19 -18.65 16.50
N VAL A 79 21.44 -18.31 15.22
CA VAL A 79 22.70 -17.69 14.77
C VAL A 79 22.94 -16.32 15.43
N ARG A 80 21.89 -15.53 15.67
CA ARG A 80 22.00 -14.21 16.31
C ARG A 80 22.25 -14.25 17.83
N ARG A 81 22.04 -15.39 18.50
CA ARG A 81 22.21 -15.49 19.97
C ARG A 81 23.68 -15.75 20.34
N PRO A 82 24.33 -14.86 21.11
CA PRO A 82 25.69 -15.11 21.57
C PRO A 82 25.72 -16.33 22.52
N GLY A 83 26.66 -17.25 22.30
CA GLY A 83 26.88 -18.43 23.15
C GLY A 83 26.19 -19.73 22.69
N THR A 84 25.50 -19.75 21.54
CA THR A 84 25.00 -21.01 20.96
C THR A 84 26.16 -21.83 20.38
N PRO A 85 26.28 -23.13 20.72
CA PRO A 85 27.31 -23.97 20.16
C PRO A 85 27.07 -24.20 18.66
N LEU A 86 28.14 -24.10 17.87
CA LEU A 86 28.10 -24.22 16.41
C LEU A 86 27.44 -25.53 15.95
N THR A 87 27.68 -26.62 16.68
CA THR A 87 27.10 -27.95 16.40
C THR A 87 25.57 -27.99 16.43
N LYS A 88 24.93 -27.15 17.27
CA LYS A 88 23.46 -27.04 17.30
C LYS A 88 22.93 -26.26 16.11
N VAL A 89 23.66 -25.24 15.65
CA VAL A 89 23.30 -24.47 14.46
C VAL A 89 23.42 -25.35 13.22
N GLU A 90 24.52 -26.10 13.08
CA GLU A 90 24.75 -27.03 11.98
C GLU A 90 23.66 -28.12 11.91
N ALA A 91 23.26 -28.69 13.05
CA ALA A 91 22.20 -29.70 13.09
C ALA A 91 20.85 -29.14 12.62
N GLU A 92 20.46 -27.93 13.03
CA GLU A 92 19.20 -27.32 12.62
C GLU A 92 19.22 -26.81 11.18
N VAL A 93 20.37 -26.35 10.67
CA VAL A 93 20.55 -26.04 9.24
C VAL A 93 20.39 -27.30 8.39
N ARG A 94 21.03 -28.41 8.79
CA ARG A 94 20.90 -29.69 8.08
C ARG A 94 19.46 -30.19 8.05
N ARG A 95 18.74 -30.06 9.17
CA ARG A 95 17.31 -30.39 9.25
C ARG A 95 16.46 -29.50 8.34
N LEU A 96 16.79 -28.21 8.23
CA LEU A 96 16.14 -27.28 7.30
C LEU A 96 16.38 -27.70 5.85
N GLU A 97 17.61 -28.08 5.49
CA GLU A 97 17.97 -28.55 4.14
C GLU A 97 17.28 -29.87 3.78
N GLU A 98 17.16 -30.81 4.73
CA GLU A 98 16.41 -32.06 4.57
C GLU A 98 14.91 -31.77 4.35
N HIS A 99 14.31 -30.87 5.11
CA HIS A 99 12.92 -30.46 4.89
C HIS A 99 12.72 -29.73 3.54
N LEU A 100 13.68 -28.91 3.12
CA LEU A 100 13.59 -28.14 1.88
C LEU A 100 13.76 -29.05 0.65
N SER A 101 14.69 -30.00 0.72
CA SER A 101 14.88 -31.02 -0.33
C SER A 101 13.66 -31.94 -0.45
N ALA A 102 13.09 -32.41 0.67
CA ALA A 102 11.86 -33.21 0.68
C ALA A 102 10.67 -32.43 0.10
N ALA A 103 10.50 -31.16 0.48
CA ALA A 103 9.45 -30.29 -0.07
C ALA A 103 9.60 -30.11 -1.59
N ARG A 104 10.83 -29.87 -2.06
CA ARG A 104 11.13 -29.71 -3.49
C ARG A 104 10.83 -30.98 -4.29
N GLN A 105 11.27 -32.15 -3.80
CA GLN A 105 10.97 -33.43 -4.45
C GLN A 105 9.46 -33.71 -4.50
N GLY A 106 8.74 -33.38 -3.42
CA GLY A 106 7.28 -33.48 -3.39
C GLY A 106 6.61 -32.59 -4.45
N TRP A 107 7.05 -31.34 -4.59
CA TRP A 107 6.50 -30.42 -5.60
C TRP A 107 6.85 -30.85 -7.03
N ASP A 108 8.07 -31.33 -7.26
CA ASP A 108 8.49 -31.83 -8.57
C ASP A 108 7.64 -33.05 -8.97
N SER A 109 7.40 -33.98 -8.03
CA SER A 109 6.54 -35.15 -8.25
C SER A 109 5.08 -34.78 -8.55
N VAL A 110 4.49 -33.85 -7.78
CA VAL A 110 3.11 -33.39 -8.01
C VAL A 110 2.98 -32.66 -9.34
N ASN A 111 3.94 -31.80 -9.69
CA ASN A 111 3.94 -31.09 -10.97
C ASN A 111 4.11 -32.05 -12.15
N GLN A 112 4.93 -33.08 -11.99
CA GLN A 112 5.08 -34.11 -13.02
C GLN A 112 3.78 -34.88 -13.20
N GLY A 113 3.13 -35.33 -12.11
CA GLY A 113 1.82 -35.98 -12.18
C GLY A 113 0.74 -35.12 -12.84
N MET A 114 0.72 -33.81 -12.59
CA MET A 114 -0.21 -32.90 -13.29
C MET A 114 0.08 -32.77 -14.79
N ARG A 115 1.35 -32.80 -15.20
CA ARG A 115 1.73 -32.77 -16.62
C ARG A 115 1.39 -34.07 -17.32
N ASP A 116 1.62 -35.20 -16.66
CA ASP A 116 1.29 -36.51 -17.20
C ASP A 116 -0.23 -36.64 -17.40
N GLU A 117 -1.03 -36.14 -16.44
CA GLU A 117 -2.49 -36.08 -16.57
C GLU A 117 -2.94 -35.12 -17.67
N GLU A 118 -2.29 -33.97 -17.83
CA GLU A 118 -2.56 -33.05 -18.95
C GLU A 118 -2.32 -33.71 -20.30
N VAL A 119 -1.20 -34.44 -20.45
CA VAL A 119 -0.90 -35.21 -21.67
C VAL A 119 -1.97 -36.27 -21.91
N ARG A 120 -2.37 -37.01 -20.86
CA ARG A 120 -3.42 -38.04 -20.95
C ARG A 120 -4.75 -37.45 -21.41
N LEU A 121 -5.18 -36.34 -20.82
CA LEU A 121 -6.43 -35.66 -21.20
C LEU A 121 -6.39 -35.13 -22.63
N LEU A 122 -5.24 -34.61 -23.08
CA LEU A 122 -5.06 -34.19 -24.48
C LEU A 122 -5.18 -35.36 -25.44
N GLU A 123 -4.63 -36.53 -25.10
CA GLU A 123 -4.79 -37.77 -25.87
C GLU A 123 -6.25 -38.22 -25.90
N GLU A 124 -6.95 -38.20 -24.76
CA GLU A 124 -8.38 -38.53 -24.68
C GLU A 124 -9.24 -37.59 -25.54
N VAL A 125 -8.98 -36.28 -25.51
CA VAL A 125 -9.66 -35.29 -26.37
C VAL A 125 -9.36 -35.55 -27.84
N GLN A 126 -8.10 -35.85 -28.18
CA GLN A 126 -7.72 -36.17 -29.56
C GLN A 126 -8.42 -37.44 -30.05
N GLN A 127 -8.52 -38.47 -29.22
CA GLN A 127 -9.26 -39.69 -29.53
C GLN A 127 -10.77 -39.43 -29.67
N ALA A 128 -11.36 -38.59 -28.82
CA ALA A 128 -12.77 -38.20 -28.92
C ALA A 128 -13.05 -37.45 -30.23
N LEU A 129 -12.18 -36.53 -30.63
CA LEU A 129 -12.28 -35.82 -31.91
C LEU A 129 -12.17 -36.79 -33.10
N LEU A 130 -11.27 -37.77 -33.03
CA LEU A 130 -11.16 -38.82 -34.06
C LEU A 130 -12.44 -39.68 -34.13
N ARG A 131 -13.04 -40.04 -33.00
CA ARG A 131 -14.31 -40.77 -32.96
C ARG A 131 -15.46 -39.96 -33.58
N LEU A 132 -15.50 -38.65 -33.34
CA LEU A 132 -16.49 -37.76 -33.94
C LEU A 132 -16.27 -37.56 -35.45
N GLN A 133 -15.02 -37.59 -35.92
CA GLN A 133 -14.71 -37.53 -37.36
C GLN A 133 -15.02 -38.85 -38.08
N VAL A 134 -14.85 -40.00 -37.42
CA VAL A 134 -15.12 -41.34 -37.99
C VAL A 134 -16.61 -41.73 -37.85
N GLY A 135 -17.32 -41.13 -36.89
CA GLY A 135 -18.73 -41.42 -36.57
C GLY A 135 -19.78 -40.65 -37.36
N LEU A 136 -19.43 -40.04 -38.50
CA LEU A 136 -20.40 -39.57 -39.49
C LEU A 136 -20.65 -40.69 -40.51
N PRO A 137 -21.75 -41.47 -40.43
CA PRO A 137 -22.08 -42.42 -41.47
C PRO A 137 -22.69 -41.66 -42.65
N GLU A 138 -22.07 -41.78 -43.81
CA GLU A 138 -22.78 -41.71 -45.08
C GLU A 138 -23.93 -42.73 -45.08
N ASP A 139 -25.07 -42.30 -45.63
CA ASP A 139 -26.27 -43.09 -45.90
C ASP A 139 -25.99 -44.56 -46.26
N GLN A 140 -26.40 -45.52 -45.42
CA GLN A 140 -26.79 -46.85 -45.90
C GLN A 140 -27.98 -47.43 -45.11
N SER A 141 -28.98 -47.78 -45.92
CA SER A 141 -30.20 -48.54 -45.66
C SER A 141 -30.12 -49.69 -44.66
N SER A 142 -31.17 -49.84 -43.85
CA SER A 142 -31.87 -51.13 -43.68
C SER A 142 -33.27 -50.93 -43.05
N THR A 143 -34.28 -51.18 -43.88
CA THR A 143 -35.52 -51.94 -43.63
C THR A 143 -36.24 -51.85 -42.28
N GLY A 144 -37.52 -51.43 -42.32
CA GLY A 144 -38.54 -51.92 -41.40
C GLY A 144 -39.61 -50.90 -40.99
N THR A 145 -40.64 -50.76 -41.83
CA THR A 145 -42.05 -50.50 -41.46
C THR A 145 -42.36 -49.74 -40.18
N GLU A 146 -42.85 -48.49 -40.30
CA GLU A 146 -44.25 -48.16 -40.00
C GLU A 146 -44.62 -46.69 -40.28
N THR A 147 -45.77 -46.54 -40.95
CA THR A 147 -46.69 -45.39 -40.98
C THR A 147 -46.15 -43.97 -41.21
N ARG A 148 -46.23 -43.60 -42.50
CA ARG A 148 -46.32 -42.22 -43.02
C ARG A 148 -47.48 -41.44 -42.37
N PRO A 149 -47.26 -40.16 -42.01
CA PRO A 149 -48.00 -39.12 -42.69
C PRO A 149 -47.05 -38.15 -43.41
N ARG A 150 -47.54 -37.71 -44.57
CA ARG A 150 -46.86 -36.95 -45.61
C ARG A 150 -46.48 -35.54 -45.11
N PRO A 151 -45.21 -35.10 -45.19
CA PRO A 151 -44.92 -33.68 -45.18
C PRO A 151 -45.10 -33.11 -46.59
N THR A 152 -45.76 -31.96 -46.58
CA THR A 152 -45.88 -30.97 -47.63
C THR A 152 -44.56 -30.72 -48.36
N ARG A 153 -44.67 -30.54 -49.68
CA ARG A 153 -43.63 -30.07 -50.60
C ARG A 153 -42.80 -28.95 -49.97
N VAL A 154 -41.54 -29.22 -49.62
CA VAL A 154 -40.54 -28.16 -49.51
C VAL A 154 -39.94 -27.95 -50.89
N SER A 155 -40.20 -26.74 -51.36
CA SER A 155 -39.79 -26.13 -52.60
C SER A 155 -38.27 -25.98 -52.68
N ARG A 156 -37.73 -26.25 -53.88
CA ARG A 156 -36.53 -25.69 -54.52
C ARG A 156 -35.23 -25.66 -53.70
N ARG A 157 -34.23 -26.37 -54.22
CA ARG A 157 -32.79 -26.22 -53.93
C ARG A 157 -32.42 -24.73 -53.76
N ASP A 158 -32.10 -24.31 -52.54
CA ASP A 158 -31.56 -22.97 -52.28
C ASP A 158 -30.12 -22.90 -52.81
N THR A 159 -29.93 -22.25 -53.97
CA THR A 159 -28.64 -21.89 -54.58
C THR A 159 -28.02 -20.65 -53.92
N ARG A 160 -28.19 -20.49 -52.61
CA ARG A 160 -27.67 -19.32 -51.88
C ARG A 160 -26.21 -19.55 -51.49
N PRO A 161 -25.34 -18.52 -51.58
CA PRO A 161 -23.96 -18.64 -51.11
C PRO A 161 -23.92 -19.00 -49.62
N TYR A 162 -23.05 -19.92 -49.23
CA TYR A 162 -22.80 -20.26 -47.81
C TYR A 162 -22.49 -19.02 -46.95
N ALA A 163 -21.75 -18.05 -47.51
CA ALA A 163 -21.47 -16.78 -46.84
C ALA A 163 -22.74 -15.97 -46.52
N LEU A 164 -23.80 -16.10 -47.32
CA LEU A 164 -25.09 -15.45 -47.05
C LEU A 164 -25.84 -16.15 -45.91
N GLN A 165 -25.77 -17.48 -45.86
CA GLN A 165 -26.38 -18.28 -44.79
C GLN A 165 -25.75 -17.97 -43.44
N VAL A 166 -24.42 -17.91 -43.37
CA VAL A 166 -23.70 -17.56 -42.12
C VAL A 166 -24.09 -16.16 -41.61
N VAL A 167 -24.25 -15.17 -42.50
CA VAL A 167 -24.69 -13.82 -42.08
C VAL A 167 -26.15 -13.82 -41.62
N GLU A 168 -27.04 -14.59 -42.27
CA GLU A 168 -28.43 -14.73 -41.87
C GLU A 168 -28.57 -15.44 -40.51
N GLU A 169 -27.81 -16.51 -40.28
CA GLU A 169 -27.72 -17.21 -38.98
C GLU A 169 -27.20 -16.28 -37.87
N GLU A 170 -26.18 -15.46 -38.17
CA GLU A 170 -25.67 -14.48 -37.22
C GLU A 170 -26.69 -13.37 -36.90
N MET A 171 -27.48 -12.94 -37.90
CA MET A 171 -28.58 -11.98 -37.68
C MET A 171 -29.69 -12.57 -36.80
N GLU A 172 -30.01 -13.86 -36.96
CA GLU A 172 -30.97 -14.57 -36.12
C GLU A 172 -30.42 -14.77 -34.69
N ARG A 173 -29.13 -15.12 -34.56
CA ARG A 173 -28.44 -15.33 -33.28
C ARG A 173 -28.44 -14.09 -32.38
N ILE A 174 -28.26 -12.90 -32.95
CA ILE A 174 -28.29 -11.64 -32.18
C ILE A 174 -29.71 -11.19 -31.81
N GLY A 175 -30.75 -11.97 -32.14
CA GLY A 175 -32.14 -11.66 -31.82
C GLY A 175 -32.89 -10.92 -32.92
N GLY A 176 -32.42 -10.99 -34.17
CA GLY A 176 -33.09 -10.40 -35.32
C GLY A 176 -33.02 -8.88 -35.36
N ALA A 177 -33.94 -8.27 -36.12
CA ALA A 177 -33.99 -6.81 -36.30
C ALA A 177 -34.19 -6.08 -34.97
N GLU A 178 -35.03 -6.62 -34.09
CA GLU A 178 -35.42 -5.96 -32.84
C GLU A 178 -34.55 -6.35 -31.64
N GLY A 179 -33.70 -7.38 -31.72
CA GLY A 179 -32.84 -7.79 -30.60
C GLY A 179 -33.62 -8.18 -29.33
N GLY A 180 -34.84 -8.69 -29.50
CA GLY A 180 -35.76 -9.03 -28.42
C GLY A 180 -36.46 -7.83 -27.76
N TRP A 181 -36.39 -6.64 -28.35
CA TRP A 181 -37.20 -5.48 -27.94
C TRP A 181 -38.62 -5.58 -28.50
N ASP A 182 -39.58 -4.93 -27.83
CA ASP A 182 -40.90 -4.76 -28.42
C ASP A 182 -40.81 -3.87 -29.66
N GLN A 183 -41.44 -4.27 -30.76
CA GLN A 183 -41.40 -3.56 -32.05
C GLN A 183 -41.64 -2.05 -31.89
N LYS A 184 -42.63 -1.66 -31.07
CA LYS A 184 -42.97 -0.23 -30.86
C LYS A 184 -41.88 0.53 -30.09
N GLU A 185 -41.25 -0.13 -29.11
CA GLU A 185 -40.12 0.44 -28.37
C GLU A 185 -38.87 0.54 -29.26
N HIS A 186 -38.61 -0.50 -30.05
CA HIS A 186 -37.51 -0.55 -31.03
C HIS A 186 -37.66 0.56 -32.07
N ASP A 187 -38.82 0.72 -32.70
CA ASP A 187 -39.04 1.72 -33.75
C ASP A 187 -38.87 3.15 -33.22
N ARG A 188 -39.33 3.39 -31.98
CA ARG A 188 -39.14 4.67 -31.29
C ARG A 188 -37.66 4.92 -30.99
N PHE A 189 -36.93 3.90 -30.54
CA PHE A 189 -35.50 4.00 -30.24
C PHE A 189 -34.71 4.27 -31.52
N PHE A 190 -35.00 3.49 -32.57
CA PHE A 190 -34.35 3.58 -33.86
C PHE A 190 -34.57 4.94 -34.52
N SER A 191 -35.75 5.54 -34.38
CA SER A 191 -36.03 6.89 -34.88
C SER A 191 -35.17 7.96 -34.19
N LEU A 192 -35.01 7.86 -32.87
CA LEU A 192 -34.15 8.76 -32.10
C LEU A 192 -32.66 8.52 -32.37
N TRP A 193 -32.28 7.25 -32.59
CA TRP A 193 -30.93 6.83 -32.96
C TRP A 193 -30.51 7.37 -34.34
N LEU A 194 -31.42 7.36 -35.30
CA LEU A 194 -31.16 7.91 -36.64
C LEU A 194 -31.00 9.44 -36.60
N GLN A 195 -31.72 10.12 -35.70
CA GLN A 195 -31.60 11.56 -35.46
C GLN A 195 -30.32 11.94 -34.70
N SER A 196 -29.80 11.05 -33.85
CA SER A 196 -28.63 11.31 -33.00
C SER A 196 -27.28 10.95 -33.65
N ARG A 197 -27.30 10.42 -34.88
CA ARG A 197 -26.09 10.01 -35.63
C ARG A 197 -25.05 11.13 -35.84
N ALA A 198 -25.38 12.37 -35.49
CA ALA A 198 -24.48 13.54 -35.46
C ALA A 198 -23.67 13.69 -34.15
N THR A 199 -24.02 13.00 -33.06
CA THR A 199 -23.32 13.06 -31.77
C THR A 199 -22.41 11.85 -31.57
N PHE A 200 -21.11 12.08 -31.39
CA PHE A 200 -20.09 11.01 -31.29
C PHE A 200 -20.06 10.31 -29.91
N ASP A 201 -20.80 10.82 -28.92
CA ASP A 201 -20.82 10.29 -27.56
C ASP A 201 -22.09 9.48 -27.27
N ARG A 202 -21.93 8.14 -27.24
CA ARG A 202 -22.98 7.16 -26.94
C ARG A 202 -23.62 7.39 -25.56
N ARG A 203 -22.85 7.87 -24.57
CA ARG A 203 -23.37 8.09 -23.22
C ARG A 203 -24.27 9.32 -23.17
N ALA A 204 -23.89 10.38 -23.89
CA ALA A 204 -24.71 11.58 -24.02
C ALA A 204 -26.03 11.28 -24.76
N PHE A 205 -25.99 10.44 -25.79
CA PHE A 205 -27.18 9.95 -26.48
C PHE A 205 -28.11 9.15 -25.55
N VAL A 206 -27.58 8.18 -24.79
CA VAL A 206 -28.41 7.39 -23.87
C VAL A 206 -29.04 8.26 -22.78
N GLN A 207 -28.32 9.26 -22.27
CA GLN A 207 -28.88 10.21 -21.31
C GLN A 207 -30.01 11.07 -21.90
N SER A 208 -29.92 11.45 -23.18
CA SER A 208 -30.95 12.27 -23.82
C SER A 208 -32.22 11.47 -24.10
N ILE A 209 -32.09 10.19 -24.46
CA ILE A 209 -33.24 9.33 -24.79
C ILE A 209 -33.88 8.65 -23.57
N GLN A 210 -33.20 8.62 -22.42
CA GLN A 210 -33.70 7.99 -21.18
C GLN A 210 -35.10 8.48 -20.78
N ARG A 211 -35.43 9.74 -21.10
CA ARG A 211 -36.76 10.33 -20.82
C ARG A 211 -37.89 9.69 -21.63
N TYR A 212 -37.57 9.09 -22.78
CA TYR A 212 -38.55 8.43 -23.65
C TYR A 212 -38.73 6.94 -23.33
N PHE A 213 -37.83 6.35 -22.53
CA PHE A 213 -37.83 4.94 -22.13
C PHE A 213 -37.76 4.78 -20.60
N PRO A 214 -38.82 5.15 -19.86
CA PRO A 214 -38.82 5.07 -18.39
C PRO A 214 -38.78 3.63 -17.86
N SER A 215 -39.21 2.65 -18.67
CA SER A 215 -39.19 1.21 -18.35
C SER A 215 -37.82 0.56 -18.54
N ARG A 216 -36.86 1.23 -19.19
CA ARG A 216 -35.56 0.66 -19.56
C ARG A 216 -34.43 1.34 -18.81
N THR A 217 -33.47 0.54 -18.36
CA THR A 217 -32.26 1.04 -17.70
C THR A 217 -31.31 1.66 -18.72
N PRO A 218 -30.44 2.60 -18.33
CA PRO A 218 -29.44 3.17 -19.23
C PRO A 218 -28.47 2.12 -19.77
N ALA A 219 -28.20 1.07 -18.99
CA ALA A 219 -27.40 -0.07 -19.44
C ALA A 219 -28.11 -0.86 -20.57
N ALA A 220 -29.44 -1.05 -20.47
CA ALA A 220 -30.21 -1.71 -21.52
C ALA A 220 -30.26 -0.87 -22.80
N LEU A 221 -30.36 0.46 -22.69
CA LEU A 221 -30.31 1.38 -23.84
C LEU A 221 -28.94 1.37 -24.54
N LEU A 222 -27.84 1.28 -23.78
CA LEU A 222 -26.49 1.13 -24.35
C LEU A 222 -26.30 -0.22 -25.05
N ALA A 223 -26.78 -1.31 -24.44
CA ALA A 223 -26.72 -2.63 -25.06
C ALA A 223 -27.53 -2.67 -26.37
N HIS A 224 -28.65 -1.95 -26.41
CA HIS A 224 -29.48 -1.86 -27.61
C HIS A 224 -28.88 -0.95 -28.69
N ASP A 225 -28.18 0.12 -28.31
CA ASP A 225 -27.36 0.92 -29.25
C ASP A 225 -26.29 0.06 -29.93
N GLU A 226 -25.58 -0.76 -29.16
CA GLU A 226 -24.60 -1.73 -29.70
C GLU A 226 -25.27 -2.79 -30.58
N HIS A 227 -26.44 -3.28 -30.20
CA HIS A 227 -27.24 -4.19 -31.02
C HIS A 227 -27.63 -3.57 -32.37
N VAL A 228 -28.18 -2.35 -32.38
CA VAL A 228 -28.59 -1.66 -33.62
C VAL A 228 -27.38 -1.41 -34.54
N GLU A 229 -26.23 -1.01 -33.98
CA GLU A 229 -25.00 -0.81 -34.74
C GLU A 229 -24.48 -2.14 -35.35
N THR A 230 -24.44 -3.20 -34.55
CA THR A 230 -23.99 -4.53 -35.01
C THR A 230 -24.94 -5.13 -36.05
N TYR A 231 -26.25 -4.99 -35.86
CA TYR A 231 -27.27 -5.41 -36.81
C TYR A 231 -27.14 -4.66 -38.15
N MET A 232 -26.92 -3.33 -38.12
CA MET A 232 -26.71 -2.54 -39.35
C MET A 232 -25.46 -2.97 -40.12
N ASN A 233 -24.36 -3.24 -39.41
CA ASN A 233 -23.15 -3.77 -40.04
C ASN A 233 -23.38 -5.13 -40.70
N LEU A 234 -24.21 -6.00 -40.10
CA LEU A 234 -24.59 -7.28 -40.71
C LEU A 234 -25.50 -7.09 -41.93
N VAL A 235 -26.42 -6.13 -41.88
CA VAL A 235 -27.25 -5.76 -43.04
C VAL A 235 -26.39 -5.25 -44.20
N GLU A 236 -25.36 -4.44 -43.94
CA GLU A 236 -24.41 -3.99 -44.96
C GLU A 236 -23.59 -5.16 -45.53
N LYS A 237 -23.04 -6.03 -44.67
CA LYS A 237 -22.34 -7.25 -45.11
C LYS A 237 -23.22 -8.17 -45.94
N ARG A 238 -24.50 -8.33 -45.56
CA ARG A 238 -25.49 -9.10 -46.32
C ARG A 238 -25.70 -8.48 -47.71
N LYS A 239 -25.84 -7.15 -47.80
CA LYS A 239 -25.95 -6.43 -49.07
C LYS A 239 -24.71 -6.62 -49.94
N ASP A 240 -23.51 -6.57 -49.36
CA ASP A 240 -22.24 -6.75 -50.07
C ASP A 240 -22.08 -8.17 -50.62
N ILE A 241 -22.46 -9.19 -49.83
CA ILE A 241 -22.46 -10.59 -50.26
C ILE A 241 -23.47 -10.80 -51.38
N ILE A 242 -24.67 -10.23 -51.27
CA ILE A 242 -25.68 -10.31 -52.34
C ILE A 242 -25.19 -9.57 -53.59
N ALA A 243 -24.58 -8.40 -53.45
CA ALA A 243 -24.06 -7.61 -54.57
C ALA A 243 -22.90 -8.31 -55.27
N SER A 244 -21.96 -8.88 -54.51
CA SER A 244 -20.83 -9.65 -55.04
C SER A 244 -21.28 -10.97 -55.69
N TRP A 245 -22.28 -11.64 -55.11
CA TRP A 245 -22.90 -12.81 -55.71
C TRP A 245 -23.59 -12.47 -57.02
N LYS A 246 -24.46 -11.44 -57.03
CA LYS A 246 -25.12 -10.96 -58.27
C LYS A 246 -24.11 -10.56 -59.34
N ARG A 247 -23.03 -9.87 -58.96
CA ARG A 247 -21.94 -9.51 -59.88
C ARG A 247 -21.30 -10.75 -60.49
N ARG A 248 -20.98 -11.75 -59.66
CA ARG A 248 -20.35 -13.01 -60.10
C ARG A 248 -21.28 -13.86 -60.98
N THR A 249 -22.58 -13.83 -60.72
CA THR A 249 -23.59 -14.49 -61.54
C THR A 249 -23.82 -13.77 -62.87
N GLN A 250 -23.78 -12.42 -62.90
CA GLN A 250 -23.93 -11.62 -64.12
C GLN A 250 -22.70 -11.64 -65.03
N THR A 251 -21.49 -11.76 -64.49
CA THR A 251 -20.25 -11.85 -65.28
C THR A 251 -19.99 -13.24 -65.88
N GLY A 252 -20.90 -14.21 -65.71
CA GLY A 252 -20.77 -15.56 -66.29
C GLY A 252 -19.59 -16.38 -65.79
N SER A 253 -18.80 -15.89 -64.82
CA SER A 253 -17.66 -16.61 -64.24
C SER A 253 -18.14 -17.64 -63.22
N THR A 254 -18.76 -18.70 -63.71
CA THR A 254 -18.53 -20.04 -63.16
C THR A 254 -17.10 -20.42 -63.53
N ALA A 255 -16.13 -19.96 -62.74
CA ALA A 255 -14.73 -20.32 -62.91
C ALA A 255 -14.53 -21.80 -62.53
N LEU A 256 -14.90 -22.70 -63.45
CA LEU A 256 -13.95 -23.69 -63.91
C LEU A 256 -12.91 -22.90 -64.70
N GLU A 257 -11.72 -22.76 -64.14
CA GLU A 257 -10.46 -22.76 -64.88
C GLU A 257 -9.30 -22.52 -63.90
N THR A 258 -8.45 -23.54 -63.77
CA THR A 258 -7.03 -23.35 -64.08
C THR A 258 -6.52 -24.60 -64.79
N ASP A 259 -6.07 -24.37 -66.01
CA ASP A 259 -4.97 -25.01 -66.72
C ASP A 259 -5.09 -26.48 -67.12
N THR A 260 -5.55 -26.70 -68.35
CA THR A 260 -4.72 -27.34 -69.38
C THR A 260 -5.39 -27.24 -70.75
N SER A 261 -4.84 -26.36 -71.59
CA SER A 261 -5.02 -26.38 -73.03
C SER A 261 -4.33 -27.63 -73.60
N ILE A 262 -5.10 -28.68 -73.89
CA ILE A 262 -4.69 -29.71 -74.85
C ILE A 262 -5.91 -30.05 -75.73
N SER A 263 -5.66 -29.97 -77.03
CA SER A 263 -6.55 -30.26 -78.16
C SER A 263 -7.49 -31.45 -77.96
N LYS A 264 -8.74 -31.27 -78.41
CA LYS A 264 -9.56 -32.38 -78.91
C LYS A 264 -8.92 -32.92 -80.20
N PRO A 265 -9.02 -34.24 -80.46
CA PRO A 265 -9.93 -34.61 -81.54
C PRO A 265 -10.93 -35.71 -81.14
N HIS A 266 -12.02 -35.73 -81.88
CA HIS A 266 -13.07 -36.75 -81.85
C HIS A 266 -12.54 -38.18 -81.98
N SER A 267 -13.10 -39.11 -81.20
CA SER A 267 -13.76 -40.30 -81.77
C SER A 267 -14.74 -40.90 -80.75
N ARG A 268 -15.88 -41.35 -81.28
CA ARG A 268 -16.86 -42.21 -80.58
C ARG A 268 -16.36 -43.64 -80.70
N THR A 269 -16.30 -44.37 -79.59
CA THR A 269 -16.70 -45.80 -79.52
C THR A 269 -17.00 -46.17 -78.08
N SER A 270 -17.84 -47.19 -77.96
CA SER A 270 -18.61 -47.60 -76.81
C SER A 270 -17.87 -48.57 -75.88
N THR A 271 -18.35 -48.62 -74.64
CA THR A 271 -18.48 -49.83 -73.81
C THR A 271 -17.24 -50.31 -73.04
N THR A 272 -17.43 -50.31 -71.71
CA THR A 272 -16.77 -51.12 -70.66
C THR A 272 -15.28 -50.92 -70.38
N VAL A 273 -14.89 -49.83 -69.70
CA VAL A 273 -13.96 -49.86 -68.54
C VAL A 273 -14.19 -48.62 -67.63
N PRO A 274 -15.21 -48.57 -66.75
CA PRO A 274 -15.42 -47.40 -65.88
C PRO A 274 -14.67 -47.48 -64.53
N LEU A 275 -14.25 -48.67 -64.09
CA LEU A 275 -13.73 -48.87 -62.73
C LEU A 275 -12.23 -48.51 -62.61
N ASP A 276 -11.39 -48.95 -63.55
CA ASP A 276 -9.94 -48.67 -63.51
C ASP A 276 -9.62 -47.17 -63.69
N HIS A 277 -10.46 -46.43 -64.42
CA HIS A 277 -10.24 -44.99 -64.64
C HIS A 277 -10.70 -44.17 -63.43
N ALA A 278 -11.78 -44.59 -62.75
CA ALA A 278 -12.22 -43.97 -61.51
C ALA A 278 -11.23 -44.24 -60.37
N GLU A 279 -10.67 -45.44 -60.27
CA GLU A 279 -9.66 -45.79 -59.27
C GLU A 279 -8.34 -45.05 -59.51
N LYS A 280 -7.90 -44.92 -60.77
CA LYS A 280 -6.73 -44.09 -61.11
C LYS A 280 -6.96 -42.61 -60.78
N LEU A 281 -8.17 -42.08 -60.99
CA LEU A 281 -8.51 -40.71 -60.63
C LEU A 281 -8.59 -40.52 -59.11
N ALA A 282 -9.11 -41.49 -58.37
CA ALA A 282 -9.13 -41.49 -56.91
C ALA A 282 -7.71 -41.50 -56.33
N ARG A 283 -6.83 -42.40 -56.79
CA ARG A 283 -5.40 -42.44 -56.38
C ARG A 283 -4.61 -41.21 -56.80
N TRP A 284 -5.04 -40.50 -57.84
CA TRP A 284 -4.44 -39.23 -58.25
C TRP A 284 -4.91 -38.08 -57.35
N ASN A 285 -6.21 -38.02 -57.05
CA ASN A 285 -6.79 -37.05 -56.12
C ASN A 285 -6.26 -37.22 -54.69
N GLU A 286 -6.12 -38.45 -54.22
CA GLU A 286 -5.57 -38.79 -52.90
C GLU A 286 -4.11 -38.34 -52.78
N ARG A 287 -3.27 -38.63 -53.79
CA ARG A 287 -1.90 -38.10 -53.85
C ARG A 287 -1.87 -36.58 -53.83
N ARG A 288 -2.78 -35.93 -54.55
CA ARG A 288 -2.85 -34.47 -54.59
C ARG A 288 -3.29 -33.87 -53.25
N LEU A 289 -4.16 -34.56 -52.51
CA LEU A 289 -4.60 -34.17 -51.17
C LEU A 289 -3.44 -34.29 -50.18
N MET A 290 -2.74 -35.43 -50.19
CA MET A 290 -1.56 -35.69 -49.37
C MET A 290 -0.46 -34.64 -49.62
N GLU A 291 -0.18 -34.31 -50.87
CA GLU A 291 0.80 -33.26 -51.21
C GLU A 291 0.37 -31.86 -50.71
N ALA A 292 -0.93 -31.56 -50.72
CA ALA A 292 -1.45 -30.30 -50.21
C ALA A 292 -1.35 -30.23 -48.67
N GLU A 293 -1.62 -31.33 -47.98
CA GLU A 293 -1.43 -31.46 -46.53
C GLU A 293 0.05 -31.41 -46.14
N ASP A 294 0.94 -32.03 -46.91
CA ASP A 294 2.37 -31.96 -46.70
C ASP A 294 2.91 -30.55 -46.89
N LYS A 295 2.44 -29.82 -47.91
CA LYS A 295 2.76 -28.40 -48.11
C LYS A 295 2.24 -27.53 -46.95
N ARG A 296 1.02 -27.79 -46.48
CA ARG A 296 0.42 -27.07 -45.34
C ARG A 296 1.16 -27.34 -44.04
N SER A 297 1.52 -28.59 -43.78
CA SER A 297 2.28 -29.00 -42.59
C SER A 297 3.72 -28.48 -42.63
N ALA A 298 4.36 -28.47 -43.81
CA ALA A 298 5.68 -27.87 -44.00
C ALA A 298 5.67 -26.35 -43.75
N ALA A 299 4.64 -25.64 -44.22
CA ALA A 299 4.48 -24.21 -43.96
C ALA A 299 4.26 -23.90 -42.47
N LEU A 300 3.49 -24.72 -41.76
CA LEU A 300 3.31 -24.61 -40.31
C LEU A 300 4.61 -24.87 -39.56
N ARG A 301 5.35 -25.94 -39.90
CA ARG A 301 6.68 -26.24 -39.32
C ARG A 301 7.67 -25.10 -39.56
N TRP A 302 7.64 -24.48 -40.75
CA TRP A 302 8.47 -23.32 -41.06
C TRP A 302 8.12 -22.09 -40.19
N LYS A 303 6.83 -21.76 -40.05
CA LYS A 303 6.38 -20.68 -39.15
C LYS A 303 6.77 -20.94 -37.69
N TRP A 304 6.64 -22.19 -37.23
CA TRP A 304 7.04 -22.59 -35.88
C TRP A 304 8.55 -22.45 -35.66
N ARG A 305 9.38 -22.83 -36.63
CA ARG A 305 10.84 -22.61 -36.59
C ARG A 305 11.18 -21.12 -36.51
N GLN A 306 10.52 -20.28 -37.32
CA GLN A 306 10.71 -18.83 -37.28
C GLN A 306 10.34 -18.22 -35.92
N GLN A 307 9.22 -18.65 -35.33
CA GLN A 307 8.84 -18.20 -33.98
C GLN A 307 9.81 -18.66 -32.90
N ARG A 308 10.28 -19.91 -32.97
CA ARG A 308 11.28 -20.46 -32.04
C ARG A 308 12.61 -19.72 -32.15
N GLU A 309 13.12 -19.49 -33.35
CA GLU A 309 14.33 -18.70 -33.57
C GLU A 309 14.17 -17.25 -33.08
N ALA A 310 13.02 -16.62 -33.32
CA ALA A 310 12.73 -15.27 -32.82
C ALA A 310 12.71 -15.24 -31.28
N ARG A 311 12.18 -16.28 -30.63
CA ARG A 311 12.19 -16.41 -29.17
C ARG A 311 13.60 -16.57 -28.63
N ILE A 312 14.40 -17.47 -29.22
CA ILE A 312 15.82 -17.67 -28.85
C ILE A 312 16.61 -16.37 -29.02
N ARG A 313 16.39 -15.62 -30.13
CA ARG A 313 17.04 -14.30 -30.34
C ARG A 313 16.66 -13.27 -29.28
N ARG A 314 15.38 -13.23 -28.87
CA ARG A 314 14.93 -12.33 -27.79
C ARG A 314 15.53 -12.71 -26.44
N GLU A 315 15.60 -14.00 -26.12
CA GLU A 315 16.23 -14.51 -24.90
C GLU A 315 17.74 -14.21 -24.88
N ALA A 316 18.44 -14.41 -26.01
CA ALA A 316 19.85 -14.05 -26.14
C ALA A 316 20.09 -12.53 -26.00
N GLN A 317 19.23 -11.68 -26.56
CA GLN A 317 19.31 -10.23 -26.35
C GLN A 317 19.08 -9.83 -24.89
N LYS A 318 18.14 -10.49 -24.19
CA LYS A 318 17.93 -10.27 -22.76
C LYS A 318 19.15 -10.67 -21.94
N GLN A 319 19.77 -11.82 -22.23
CA GLN A 319 20.99 -12.24 -21.54
C GLN A 319 22.14 -11.27 -21.77
N LYS A 320 22.37 -10.81 -23.01
CA LYS A 320 23.39 -9.78 -23.29
C LYS A 320 23.16 -8.49 -22.51
N LYS A 321 21.91 -8.03 -22.38
CA LYS A 321 21.57 -6.84 -21.57
C LYS A 321 21.86 -7.07 -20.09
N LEU A 322 21.49 -8.23 -19.54
CA LEU A 322 21.77 -8.58 -18.16
C LEU A 322 23.28 -8.69 -17.89
N GLU A 323 24.06 -9.24 -18.82
CA GLU A 323 25.52 -9.26 -18.72
C GLU A 323 26.13 -7.87 -18.76
N GLN A 324 25.62 -6.99 -19.63
CA GLN A 324 26.05 -5.58 -19.66
C GLN A 324 25.70 -4.86 -18.36
N GLU A 325 24.50 -5.05 -17.81
CA GLU A 325 24.12 -4.48 -16.51
C GLU A 325 24.99 -5.02 -15.38
N LYS A 326 25.26 -6.33 -15.35
CA LYS A 326 26.19 -6.92 -14.37
C LYS A 326 27.59 -6.33 -14.48
N LYS A 327 28.12 -6.11 -15.69
CA LYS A 327 29.41 -5.45 -15.88
C LYS A 327 29.38 -4.00 -15.38
N ARG A 328 28.32 -3.24 -15.69
CA ARG A 328 28.16 -1.87 -15.19
C ARG A 328 28.04 -1.81 -13.67
N LEU A 329 27.33 -2.76 -13.06
CA LEU A 329 27.23 -2.88 -11.61
C LEU A 329 28.57 -3.23 -10.98
N ALA A 330 29.33 -4.17 -11.57
CA ALA A 330 30.67 -4.52 -11.08
C ALA A 330 31.67 -3.34 -11.23
N GLU A 331 31.60 -2.60 -12.33
CA GLU A 331 32.38 -1.37 -12.54
C GLU A 331 32.00 -0.28 -11.53
N ALA A 332 30.70 -0.10 -11.25
CA ALA A 332 30.22 0.83 -10.24
C ALA A 332 30.59 0.41 -8.81
N GLU A 333 30.57 -0.89 -8.52
CA GLU A 333 31.00 -1.44 -7.23
C GLU A 333 32.50 -1.25 -7.02
N LEU A 334 33.31 -1.48 -8.05
CA LEU A 334 34.75 -1.22 -8.01
C LEU A 334 35.06 0.28 -7.85
N ALA A 335 34.28 1.16 -8.50
CA ALA A 335 34.40 2.61 -8.34
C ALA A 335 33.88 3.12 -6.98
N SER A 336 32.95 2.38 -6.36
CA SER A 336 32.38 2.68 -5.04
C SER A 336 33.14 2.04 -3.89
N GLN A 337 34.18 1.23 -4.15
CA GLN A 337 35.03 0.75 -3.08
C GLN A 337 35.68 1.96 -2.40
N PRO A 338 35.47 2.16 -1.08
CA PRO A 338 36.10 3.24 -0.37
C PRO A 338 37.61 3.02 -0.48
N VAL A 339 38.30 3.99 -1.08
CA VAL A 339 39.76 4.07 -1.01
C VAL A 339 40.11 3.97 0.47
N GLN A 340 40.79 2.89 0.85
CA GLN A 340 41.27 2.71 2.21
C GLN A 340 42.02 3.99 2.60
N PRO A 341 41.57 4.71 3.65
CA PRO A 341 42.23 5.94 4.03
C PRO A 341 43.68 5.60 4.34
N SER A 342 44.59 6.38 3.76
CA SER A 342 46.02 6.13 3.90
C SER A 342 46.38 6.11 5.39
N PHE A 343 47.45 5.41 5.75
CA PHE A 343 47.90 5.34 7.15
C PHE A 343 48.09 6.74 7.78
N ALA A 344 48.40 7.76 6.97
CA ALA A 344 48.50 9.15 7.39
C ALA A 344 47.15 9.75 7.81
N GLU A 345 46.08 9.55 7.03
CA GLU A 345 44.73 10.04 7.34
C GLU A 345 44.17 9.39 8.62
N GLN A 346 44.50 8.12 8.86
CA GLN A 346 44.13 7.44 10.11
C GLN A 346 44.86 8.01 11.33
N GLN A 347 46.11 8.45 11.17
CA GLN A 347 46.86 9.11 12.25
C GLN A 347 46.30 10.51 12.55
N GLU A 348 45.98 11.30 11.52
CA GLU A 348 45.38 12.62 11.69
C GLU A 348 44.01 12.54 12.37
N ALA A 349 43.17 11.59 11.96
CA ALA A 349 41.87 11.37 12.61
C ALA A 349 42.02 11.00 14.09
N ARG A 350 43.02 10.18 14.46
CA ARG A 350 43.31 9.85 15.86
C ARG A 350 43.77 11.07 16.67
N LEU A 351 44.59 11.94 16.09
CA LEU A 351 45.02 13.18 16.75
C LEU A 351 43.84 14.13 16.96
N GLN A 352 42.97 14.29 15.95
CA GLN A 352 41.76 15.12 16.08
C GLN A 352 40.78 14.59 17.14
N ASP A 353 40.62 13.28 17.25
CA ASP A 353 39.79 12.66 18.29
C ASP A 353 40.37 12.86 19.69
N LEU A 354 41.70 12.79 19.84
CA LEU A 354 42.37 13.10 21.10
C LEU A 354 42.19 14.56 21.51
N GLU A 355 42.29 15.51 20.55
CA GLU A 355 42.02 16.92 20.81
C GLU A 355 40.56 17.19 21.21
N ARG A 356 39.60 16.56 20.53
CA ARG A 356 38.17 16.67 20.87
C ARG A 356 37.91 16.16 22.29
N ARG A 357 38.51 15.04 22.67
CA ARG A 357 38.42 14.48 24.03
C ARG A 357 39.03 15.40 25.08
N ARG A 358 40.15 16.08 24.77
CA ARG A 358 40.76 17.07 25.67
C ARG A 358 39.85 18.29 25.87
N ARG A 359 39.35 18.87 24.78
CA ARG A 359 38.41 20.01 24.84
C ARG A 359 37.13 19.66 25.60
N ALA A 360 36.60 18.44 25.43
CA ALA A 360 35.42 17.98 26.17
C ALA A 360 35.69 17.86 27.68
N LYS A 361 36.86 17.36 28.08
CA LYS A 361 37.27 17.28 29.50
C LYS A 361 37.43 18.67 30.13
N GLU A 362 38.09 19.60 29.44
CA GLU A 362 38.24 20.98 29.91
C GLU A 362 36.89 21.67 30.10
N LEU A 363 35.94 21.44 29.18
CA LEU A 363 34.60 21.99 29.27
C LEU A 363 33.84 21.39 30.46
N GLN A 364 33.95 20.08 30.69
CA GLN A 364 33.38 19.40 31.84
C GLN A 364 33.96 19.91 33.17
N GLU A 365 35.29 20.07 33.27
CA GLU A 365 35.94 20.64 34.44
C GLU A 365 35.51 22.09 34.69
N SER A 366 35.36 22.89 33.63
CA SER A 366 34.88 24.27 33.75
C SER A 366 33.45 24.35 34.29
N LEU A 367 32.57 23.43 33.87
CA LEU A 367 31.21 23.32 34.36
C LEU A 367 31.18 22.88 35.83
N GLN A 368 32.00 21.90 36.20
CA GLN A 368 32.14 21.45 37.59
C GLN A 368 32.65 22.58 38.51
N ARG A 369 33.62 23.38 38.05
CA ARG A 369 34.10 24.56 38.79
C ARG A 369 33.01 25.62 38.98
N ARG A 370 32.18 25.86 37.95
CA ARG A 370 31.04 26.78 38.08
C ARG A 370 30.01 26.26 39.07
N GLN A 371 29.65 24.97 38.97
CA GLN A 371 28.72 24.32 39.89
C GLN A 371 29.21 24.36 41.34
N SER A 372 30.51 24.14 41.59
CA SER A 372 31.05 24.21 42.96
C SER A 372 31.01 25.62 43.53
N ILE A 373 31.28 26.64 42.72
CA ILE A 373 31.15 28.06 43.12
C ILE A 373 29.69 28.40 43.45
N ASP A 374 28.74 27.96 42.64
CA ASP A 374 27.32 28.23 42.86
C ASP A 374 26.80 27.52 44.12
N LEU A 375 27.22 26.27 44.36
CA LEU A 375 26.91 25.54 45.60
C LEU A 375 27.51 26.24 46.83
N ALA A 376 28.75 26.73 46.76
CA ALA A 376 29.37 27.48 47.84
C ALA A 376 28.62 28.78 48.16
N ARG A 377 28.21 29.53 47.12
CA ARG A 377 27.39 30.75 47.29
C ARG A 377 26.01 30.44 47.86
N ALA A 378 25.39 29.33 47.46
CA ALA A 378 24.10 28.91 48.00
C ALA A 378 24.22 28.53 49.49
N ALA A 379 25.28 27.80 49.87
CA ALA A 379 25.56 27.44 51.25
C ALA A 379 25.82 28.69 52.12
N GLU A 380 26.57 29.68 51.62
CA GLU A 380 26.82 30.95 52.32
C GLU A 380 25.53 31.77 52.51
N LYS A 381 24.66 31.83 51.49
CA LYS A 381 23.34 32.48 51.62
C LYS A 381 22.48 31.78 52.67
N HIS A 382 22.52 30.45 52.72
CA HIS A 382 21.77 29.66 53.70
C HIS A 382 22.29 29.88 55.12
N SER A 383 23.62 29.87 55.34
CA SER A 383 24.20 30.13 56.66
C SER A 383 23.91 31.55 57.15
N ARG A 384 23.93 32.55 56.26
CA ARG A 384 23.52 33.92 56.60
C ARG A 384 22.06 34.01 57.02
N LYS A 385 21.15 33.30 56.35
CA LYS A 385 19.73 33.24 56.74
C LYS A 385 19.54 32.61 58.12
N LEU A 386 20.25 31.51 58.41
CA LEU A 386 20.23 30.89 59.74
C LEU A 386 20.74 31.84 60.82
N ALA A 387 21.85 32.55 60.56
CA ALA A 387 22.38 33.53 61.50
C ALA A 387 21.41 34.71 61.75
N GLN A 388 20.70 35.17 60.70
CA GLN A 388 19.65 36.18 60.84
C GLN A 388 18.48 35.68 61.69
N GLN A 389 18.01 34.45 61.46
CA GLN A 389 16.94 33.84 62.26
C GLN A 389 17.34 33.73 63.73
N GLN A 390 18.55 33.26 64.02
CA GLN A 390 19.07 33.20 65.39
C GLN A 390 19.16 34.58 66.05
N ALA A 391 19.59 35.61 65.30
CA ALA A 391 19.63 36.99 65.81
C ALA A 391 18.23 37.54 66.11
N GLU A 392 17.24 37.24 65.26
CA GLU A 392 15.84 37.61 65.48
C GLU A 392 15.24 36.89 66.69
N GLU A 393 15.51 35.59 66.88
CA GLU A 393 15.10 34.84 68.06
C GLU A 393 15.71 35.41 69.33
N LEU A 394 17.02 35.71 69.33
CA LEU A 394 17.67 36.37 70.47
C LEU A 394 17.07 37.76 70.75
N ARG A 395 16.68 38.52 69.71
CA ARG A 395 16.00 39.80 69.86
C ARG A 395 14.61 39.62 70.47
N LYS A 396 13.84 38.63 70.04
CA LYS A 396 12.52 38.28 70.61
C LYS A 396 12.65 37.89 72.08
N LEU A 397 13.62 37.04 72.44
CA LEU A 397 13.89 36.67 73.83
C LEU A 397 14.29 37.87 74.69
N ARG A 398 15.08 38.81 74.16
CA ARG A 398 15.42 40.06 74.87
C ARG A 398 14.18 40.92 75.11
N LEU A 399 13.33 41.09 74.10
CA LEU A 399 12.07 41.83 74.20
C LEU A 399 11.11 41.18 75.22
N GLU A 400 11.00 39.85 75.20
CA GLU A 400 10.17 39.10 76.15
C GLU A 400 10.66 39.26 77.59
N LYS A 401 11.98 39.15 77.83
CA LYS A 401 12.58 39.44 79.15
C LYS A 401 12.36 40.87 79.61
N GLN A 402 12.35 41.85 78.69
CA GLN A 402 12.03 43.24 79.03
C GLN A 402 10.55 43.40 79.38
N ALA A 403 9.64 42.74 78.65
CA ALA A 403 8.21 42.75 78.95
C ALA A 403 7.90 42.07 80.30
N GLU A 404 8.58 40.98 80.63
CA GLU A 404 8.45 40.31 81.93
C GLU A 404 8.90 41.21 83.08
N ARG A 405 10.01 41.95 82.90
CA ARG A 405 10.47 42.98 83.86
C ARG A 405 9.48 44.14 84.01
N ALA A 406 8.83 44.55 82.93
CA ALA A 406 7.81 45.61 82.98
C ALA A 406 6.57 45.13 83.76
N ARG A 407 6.12 43.88 83.53
CA ARG A 407 5.01 43.27 84.27
C ARG A 407 5.32 43.11 85.76
N SER A 408 6.55 42.71 86.12
CA SER A 408 6.93 42.64 87.54
C SER A 408 7.07 44.01 88.19
N ALA A 409 7.46 45.05 87.43
CA ALA A 409 7.45 46.43 87.90
C ALA A 409 6.02 46.98 88.12
N GLU A 410 5.03 46.58 87.32
CA GLU A 410 3.61 46.91 87.54
C GLU A 410 3.03 46.22 88.80
N VAL A 411 3.46 44.98 89.10
CA VAL A 411 3.07 44.29 90.34
C VAL A 411 3.71 44.93 91.58
N CYS A 412 4.91 45.53 91.43
CA CYS A 412 5.55 46.37 92.43
C CYS A 412 5.10 47.84 92.34
N ALA A 413 3.81 48.10 92.13
CA ALA A 413 3.19 49.37 92.43
C ALA A 413 3.26 49.63 93.94
N ALA A 414 4.45 50.04 94.40
CA ALA A 414 4.70 50.49 95.75
C ALA A 414 3.62 51.52 96.11
N LYS A 415 2.86 51.24 97.18
CA LYS A 415 1.84 52.14 97.73
C LYS A 415 2.46 53.54 97.86
N ARG A 416 2.10 54.43 96.94
CA ARG A 416 2.57 55.82 96.93
C ARG A 416 2.01 56.48 98.18
N ASP A 417 2.82 56.58 99.22
CA ASP A 417 2.52 57.34 100.43
C ASP A 417 2.52 58.84 100.06
N PRO A 418 1.34 59.50 100.01
CA PRO A 418 1.24 60.90 99.58
C PRO A 418 2.00 61.86 100.51
N GLY A 419 2.28 61.46 101.76
CA GLY A 419 2.99 62.28 102.73
C GLY A 419 4.50 62.33 102.56
N ARG A 420 5.10 61.48 101.71
CA ARG A 420 6.57 61.43 101.53
C ARG A 420 7.14 62.70 100.90
N LEU A 421 6.38 63.37 100.03
CA LEU A 421 6.80 64.60 99.36
C LEU A 421 6.82 65.83 100.28
N LEU A 422 6.08 65.79 101.39
CA LEU A 422 6.03 66.89 102.36
C LEU A 422 7.08 66.77 103.46
N ARG A 423 7.83 65.66 103.53
CA ARG A 423 8.91 65.50 104.52
C ARG A 423 10.21 66.07 103.95
N PRO A 424 10.92 66.94 104.70
CA PRO A 424 12.25 67.41 104.31
C PRO A 424 13.18 66.22 104.07
N ASN A 425 13.76 66.16 102.88
CA ASN A 425 14.75 65.14 102.53
C ASN A 425 16.04 65.34 103.34
N THR A 426 16.92 64.34 103.36
CA THR A 426 18.16 64.36 104.16
C THR A 426 19.03 65.58 103.86
N ALA A 427 19.10 66.00 102.59
CA ALA A 427 19.82 67.20 102.17
C ALA A 427 19.17 68.50 102.69
N MET A 428 17.83 68.60 102.68
CA MET A 428 17.11 69.73 103.27
C MET A 428 17.29 69.79 104.78
N ARG A 429 17.31 68.65 105.47
CA ARG A 429 17.59 68.63 106.92
C ARG A 429 19.01 69.06 107.24
N ALA A 430 19.99 68.67 106.42
CA ALA A 430 21.36 69.14 106.55
C ALA A 430 21.46 70.65 106.34
N ARG A 431 20.83 71.19 105.28
CA ARG A 431 20.76 72.64 105.06
C ARG A 431 20.03 73.41 106.15
N MET A 432 18.95 72.88 106.71
CA MET A 432 18.27 73.54 107.83
C MET A 432 19.15 73.56 109.09
N LYS A 433 19.90 72.49 109.36
CA LYS A 433 20.90 72.48 110.44
C LYS A 433 22.02 73.48 110.18
N GLU A 434 22.59 73.52 108.97
CA GLU A 434 23.60 74.52 108.60
C GLU A 434 23.07 75.94 108.74
N LEU A 435 21.80 76.18 108.39
CA LEU A 435 21.17 77.49 108.52
C LEU A 435 20.91 77.87 109.99
N GLU A 436 20.55 76.90 110.84
CA GLU A 436 20.41 77.08 112.29
C GLU A 436 21.77 77.31 112.97
N GLU A 437 22.80 76.56 112.56
CA GLU A 437 24.18 76.72 113.02
C GLU A 437 24.75 78.08 112.57
N TRP A 438 24.45 78.51 111.35
CA TRP A 438 24.78 79.85 110.85
C TRP A 438 24.05 80.95 111.61
N LYS A 439 22.76 80.77 111.94
CA LYS A 439 22.01 81.72 112.78
C LYS A 439 22.57 81.81 114.20
N LYS A 440 22.94 80.69 114.81
CA LYS A 440 23.59 80.67 116.14
C LYS A 440 24.99 81.28 116.10
N ALA A 441 25.77 81.04 115.06
CA ALA A 441 27.07 81.68 114.84
C ALA A 441 26.92 83.19 114.65
N LYS A 442 25.85 83.64 113.97
CA LYS A 442 25.50 85.05 113.74
C LYS A 442 25.05 85.78 115.01
N GLU A 443 24.33 85.11 115.90
CA GLU A 443 23.96 85.65 117.23
C GLU A 443 25.18 85.84 118.15
N GLN A 444 26.27 85.09 117.91
CA GLN A 444 27.48 85.11 118.75
C GLN A 444 28.58 86.09 118.27
N THR A 445 28.51 86.66 117.05
CA THR A 445 29.65 87.40 116.45
C THR A 445 29.38 88.85 116.02
N GLY A 446 28.18 89.39 116.17
CA GLY A 446 27.96 90.85 116.32
C GLY A 446 28.67 91.80 115.32
N GLN A 447 28.88 91.44 114.06
CA GLN A 447 29.42 92.35 113.04
C GLN A 447 28.70 92.22 111.69
N GLY A 448 28.38 93.39 111.13
CA GLY A 448 27.55 93.61 109.96
C GLY A 448 28.19 93.25 108.63
N LEU A 449 27.32 93.08 107.64
CA LEU A 449 27.62 92.80 106.24
C LEU A 449 28.49 93.87 105.59
N SER A 450 29.60 93.45 104.98
CA SER A 450 29.92 93.86 103.61
C SER A 450 30.92 92.88 103.01
N GLU A 451 30.66 92.49 101.76
CA GLU A 451 31.54 91.71 100.89
C GLU A 451 31.53 90.19 101.08
N ILE A 452 30.56 89.52 100.46
CA ILE A 452 30.76 88.46 99.44
C ILE A 452 29.38 88.27 98.77
N THR A 453 29.07 89.18 97.86
CA THR A 453 28.12 88.93 96.77
C THR A 453 28.77 89.42 95.49
N ARG A 454 29.70 88.60 94.98
CA ARG A 454 30.01 88.60 93.55
C ARG A 454 30.18 87.16 93.10
N GLY A 455 29.20 86.70 92.33
CA GLY A 455 29.41 85.60 91.40
C GLY A 455 28.65 84.31 91.69
N PHE A 456 27.36 84.36 91.99
CA PHE A 456 26.46 83.27 91.59
C PHE A 456 25.01 83.75 91.55
N ASP A 457 24.55 84.11 90.34
CA ASP A 457 23.12 84.27 90.06
C ASP A 457 22.65 82.98 89.37
N PRO A 458 21.80 82.16 90.01
CA PRO A 458 21.30 80.91 89.45
C PRO A 458 20.28 81.12 88.31
N PHE A 459 20.00 82.36 87.89
CA PHE A 459 19.02 82.68 86.84
C PHE A 459 19.59 83.44 85.63
N ALA A 460 20.91 83.61 85.51
CA ALA A 460 21.53 84.28 84.36
C ALA A 460 21.55 83.40 83.10
N LEU A 461 20.82 83.80 82.06
CA LEU A 461 20.64 83.11 80.78
C LEU A 461 21.74 83.38 79.72
N THR A 462 22.89 83.94 80.11
CA THR A 462 24.03 84.16 79.20
C THR A 462 25.38 83.89 79.89
N PRO A 463 26.27 83.07 79.29
CA PRO A 463 27.53 82.68 79.94
C PRO A 463 28.62 83.76 79.85
N ILE A 464 29.33 83.96 80.95
CA ILE A 464 30.51 84.86 81.05
C ILE A 464 31.73 84.15 80.39
N PRO A 465 32.52 84.84 79.56
CA PRO A 465 33.68 84.23 78.89
C PRO A 465 34.80 83.99 79.90
N GLY A 466 35.23 82.73 80.05
CA GLY A 466 36.38 82.36 80.91
C GLY A 466 36.22 81.08 81.73
N ALA A 467 35.04 80.47 81.76
CA ALA A 467 34.86 79.17 82.42
C ALA A 467 35.23 78.02 81.48
N ARG A 468 36.34 77.33 81.78
CA ARG A 468 36.72 76.06 81.14
C ARG A 468 35.65 75.01 81.45
N ALA A 469 34.92 74.57 80.42
CA ALA A 469 34.09 73.38 80.52
C ALA A 469 34.99 72.12 80.50
N PRO A 470 34.76 71.14 81.38
CA PRO A 470 35.44 69.85 81.29
C PRO A 470 34.95 69.10 80.04
N ALA A 471 35.90 68.62 79.26
CA ALA A 471 35.68 67.74 78.12
C ALA A 471 35.29 66.36 78.65
N ASP A 472 33.99 66.05 78.64
CA ASP A 472 33.44 64.68 78.65
C ASP A 472 31.93 64.76 78.47
N TRP A 473 31.50 64.99 77.24
CA TRP A 473 30.13 64.76 76.79
C TRP A 473 30.10 64.53 75.27
N MET A 474 30.69 63.41 74.88
CA MET A 474 30.26 62.68 73.68
C MET A 474 30.26 61.20 74.02
N LEU A 475 29.06 60.64 74.19
CA LEU A 475 28.66 59.30 73.76
C LEU A 475 27.14 59.23 73.65
#